data_AF-A0A4S9BJ59-F1
#
_entry.id   AF-A0A4S9BJ59-F1
#
_cell.length_a   1.000
_cell.length_b   1.000
_cell.length_c   1.000
_cell.angle_alpha   90.00
_cell.angle_beta   90.00
_cell.angle_gamma   90.00
#
_symmetry.space_group_name_H-M   'P 1'
#
loop_
_entity.id
_entity.type
_entity.pdbx_description
1 polymer ?
#
loop_
_entity_poly.entity_id
_entity_poly.type
_entity_poly.pdbx_seq_one_letter_code
_entity_poly.pdbx_strand_id
1 'polypeptide(L)'
;MDLSWILGHARVSFHHSKNTIPLASKSGKTALSDICKASTPPCKLNPLLFNGHLHTAWTAVKAAGPPIVYKRQIFESDDPRFAGTFAVDFVSHKQALEEDPTLPPRTTYFTEDEFANIGSDDTKPMLITLHGLSGGSHEIYLRHVLEPLVDQSEQGDWEAIVVNSRGCAMSKITTGILYNARATWDLRQTVKWCRKMYPNRPLYAIGYSLGANILTNYLGEEGDACELQAAVVCSNPWKLEVASLALQRTWLGLNVYSKTMGTSMKKLFAQHADQVVKNGNIDPERVAKVTYLHEFDREIQCPTWGYPTEYAYYRDASSADSVTSIRIPTFAIHAEDDPIAVDEAVPYEEIKQNPYVVMCSTSTGGHLSWFEVGGTRWFSKPAVNFLQKMAREYETARKDGPTGTLSEMTRTATSNTGFKSPFVFEPMRRKMYLPEQSIKIDA
;
A
#
# COMPACT_ATOMS: atom_id res chain seq x y z
N MET A 1 0.23 -15.60 31.17
CA MET A 1 -0.78 -14.69 30.63
C MET A 1 -0.22 -13.29 30.74
N ASP A 2 0.04 -12.64 29.61
CA ASP A 2 0.42 -11.23 29.58
C ASP A 2 -0.82 -10.39 29.91
N LEU A 3 -0.78 -9.66 31.04
CA LEU A 3 -1.90 -8.82 31.53
C LEU A 3 -1.74 -7.36 31.08
N SER A 4 -0.75 -7.03 30.24
CA SER A 4 -0.47 -5.65 29.80
C SER A 4 -1.67 -4.98 29.12
N TRP A 5 -2.52 -5.76 28.46
CA TRP A 5 -3.72 -5.26 27.75
C TRP A 5 -4.74 -4.61 28.70
N ILE A 6 -4.76 -4.96 29.99
CA ILE A 6 -5.71 -4.40 30.98
C ILE A 6 -5.58 -2.87 31.08
N LEU A 7 -4.39 -2.32 30.81
CA LEU A 7 -4.11 -0.89 30.78
C LEU A 7 -3.95 -0.34 29.35
N GLY A 8 -4.35 -1.11 28.34
CA GLY A 8 -4.21 -0.74 26.93
C GLY A 8 -2.78 -0.85 26.39
N HIS A 9 -1.84 -1.47 27.10
CA HIS A 9 -0.47 -1.63 26.63
C HIS A 9 -0.38 -2.80 25.65
N ALA A 10 -0.03 -2.51 24.39
CA ALA A 10 0.30 -3.52 23.41
C ALA A 10 1.81 -3.83 23.44
N ARG A 11 2.17 -5.11 23.39
CA ARG A 11 3.56 -5.54 23.23
C ARG A 11 4.03 -5.18 21.84
N VAL A 12 5.15 -4.48 21.73
CA VAL A 12 5.78 -4.10 20.46
C VAL A 12 6.98 -5.02 20.20
N SER A 13 7.04 -5.64 19.04
CA SER A 13 8.14 -6.54 18.62
C SER A 13 8.69 -6.13 17.26
N PHE A 14 9.98 -6.38 17.04
CA PHE A 14 10.64 -6.07 15.77
C PHE A 14 11.17 -7.35 15.12
N HIS A 15 10.89 -7.50 13.83
CA HIS A 15 11.29 -8.63 13.00
C HIS A 15 12.10 -8.09 11.83
N HIS A 16 13.35 -8.52 11.71
CA HIS A 16 14.26 -8.03 10.68
C HIS A 16 15.45 -8.99 10.53
N SER A 17 16.21 -8.83 9.45
CA SER A 17 17.51 -9.51 9.30
C SER A 17 18.48 -9.15 10.42
N LYS A 18 19.36 -10.09 10.80
CA LYS A 18 20.39 -9.88 11.83
C LYS A 18 21.24 -8.64 11.56
N ASN A 19 21.49 -8.35 10.28
CA ASN A 19 22.26 -7.20 9.82
C ASN A 19 21.39 -6.40 8.84
N THR A 20 20.59 -5.47 9.33
CA THR A 20 19.87 -4.54 8.45
C THR A 20 20.83 -3.53 7.83
N ILE A 21 20.43 -2.93 6.70
CA ILE A 21 21.30 -2.01 5.99
C ILE A 21 21.73 -0.82 6.88
N PRO A 22 23.00 -0.40 6.82
CA PRO A 22 23.43 0.83 7.46
C PRO A 22 23.05 2.04 6.61
N LEU A 23 22.34 2.98 7.18
CA LEU A 23 21.97 4.25 6.56
C LEU A 23 22.90 5.35 7.05
N ALA A 24 23.49 6.11 6.12
CA ALA A 24 24.41 7.18 6.43
C ALA A 24 23.65 8.44 6.85
N SER A 25 24.18 9.15 7.85
CA SER A 25 23.75 10.46 8.30
C SER A 25 24.97 11.34 8.55
N LYS A 26 24.74 12.62 8.88
CA LYS A 26 25.82 13.53 9.31
C LYS A 26 26.55 13.06 10.57
N SER A 27 25.91 12.22 11.40
CA SER A 27 26.45 11.73 12.67
C SER A 27 27.06 10.33 12.59
N GLY A 28 26.99 9.65 11.44
CA GLY A 28 27.58 8.32 11.25
C GLY A 28 26.67 7.39 10.44
N LYS A 29 26.76 6.08 10.70
CA LYS A 29 25.89 5.08 10.09
C LYS A 29 25.00 4.45 11.16
N THR A 30 23.70 4.38 10.92
CA THR A 30 22.72 3.75 11.81
C THR A 30 22.05 2.59 11.08
N ALA A 31 21.88 1.45 11.75
CA ALA A 31 21.15 0.33 11.17
C ALA A 31 19.67 0.67 11.00
N LEU A 32 19.05 0.26 9.89
CA LEU A 32 17.62 0.48 9.63
C LEU A 32 16.73 -0.02 10.77
N SER A 33 17.07 -1.16 11.38
CA SER A 33 16.36 -1.70 12.55
C SER A 33 16.33 -0.74 13.74
N ASP A 34 17.40 0.01 13.95
CA ASP A 34 17.50 0.95 15.07
C ASP A 34 16.75 2.25 14.78
N ILE A 35 16.73 2.67 13.50
CA ILE A 35 15.90 3.79 13.04
C ILE A 35 14.42 3.45 13.25
N CYS A 36 13.96 2.28 12.80
CA CYS A 36 12.57 1.85 13.00
C CYS A 36 12.19 1.75 14.49
N LYS A 37 13.09 1.24 15.35
CA LYS A 37 12.87 1.20 16.81
C LYS A 37 12.76 2.61 17.39
N ALA A 38 13.68 3.51 17.03
CA ALA A 38 13.67 4.90 17.49
C ALA A 38 12.44 5.68 16.99
N SER A 39 11.92 5.34 15.82
CA SER A 39 10.68 5.91 15.29
C SER A 39 9.42 5.43 16.01
N THR A 40 9.49 4.32 16.75
CA THR A 40 8.30 3.65 17.31
C THR A 40 8.09 4.01 18.79
N PRO A 41 7.12 4.89 19.12
CA PRO A 41 6.80 5.19 20.50
C PRO A 41 6.10 3.99 21.17
N PRO A 42 6.03 3.93 22.52
CA PRO A 42 5.24 2.91 23.21
C PRO A 42 3.79 2.85 22.71
N CYS A 43 3.25 1.64 22.53
CA CYS A 43 1.89 1.43 22.04
C CYS A 43 0.88 1.37 23.18
N LYS A 44 0.14 2.47 23.38
CA LYS A 44 -0.92 2.60 24.38
C LYS A 44 -2.26 2.84 23.69
N LEU A 45 -3.08 1.80 23.62
CA LEU A 45 -4.37 1.80 22.94
C LEU A 45 -5.52 2.03 23.92
N ASN A 46 -6.71 2.31 23.38
CA ASN A 46 -7.91 2.44 24.18
C ASN A 46 -8.24 1.09 24.85
N PRO A 47 -8.24 0.99 26.20
CA PRO A 47 -8.47 -0.27 26.91
C PRO A 47 -9.90 -0.83 26.72
N LEU A 48 -10.86 -0.02 26.27
CA LEU A 48 -12.20 -0.48 25.91
C LEU A 48 -12.22 -1.29 24.60
N LEU A 49 -11.20 -1.15 23.76
CA LEU A 49 -11.03 -1.87 22.50
C LEU A 49 -10.05 -3.03 22.71
N PHE A 50 -10.34 -3.91 23.67
CA PHE A 50 -9.41 -4.93 24.17
C PHE A 50 -9.08 -6.09 23.20
N ASN A 51 -9.54 -6.03 21.94
CA ASN A 51 -9.16 -6.98 20.89
C ASN A 51 -9.27 -6.36 19.49
N GLY A 52 -8.66 -7.03 18.52
CA GLY A 52 -8.60 -6.59 17.13
C GLY A 52 -9.96 -6.44 16.46
N HIS A 53 -10.97 -7.23 16.85
CA HIS A 53 -12.32 -7.08 16.32
C HIS A 53 -12.98 -5.77 16.76
N LEU A 54 -12.88 -5.40 18.05
CA LEU A 54 -13.42 -4.15 18.57
C LEU A 54 -12.69 -2.95 17.99
N HIS A 55 -11.36 -3.02 17.91
CA HIS A 55 -10.56 -2.02 17.21
C HIS A 55 -11.02 -1.84 15.76
N THR A 56 -11.20 -2.94 15.02
CA THR A 56 -11.63 -2.89 13.61
C THR A 56 -13.06 -2.38 13.49
N ALA A 57 -13.98 -2.81 14.35
CA ALA A 57 -15.37 -2.36 14.33
C ALA A 57 -15.50 -0.85 14.61
N TRP A 58 -14.62 -0.30 15.46
CA TRP A 58 -14.61 1.13 15.78
C TRP A 58 -14.35 2.04 14.56
N THR A 59 -13.76 1.52 13.48
CA THR A 59 -13.59 2.31 12.24
C THR A 59 -14.92 2.69 11.58
N ALA A 60 -16.01 1.98 11.88
CA ALA A 60 -17.35 2.30 11.39
C ALA A 60 -17.93 3.55 12.07
N VAL A 61 -17.38 3.99 13.19
CA VAL A 61 -17.78 5.23 13.86
C VAL A 61 -17.35 6.41 12.99
N LYS A 62 -18.33 7.20 12.53
CA LYS A 62 -18.10 8.37 11.68
C LYS A 62 -17.43 9.49 12.48
N ALA A 63 -16.11 9.60 12.37
CA ALA A 63 -15.35 10.78 12.79
C ALA A 63 -15.05 11.68 11.58
N ALA A 64 -14.90 12.99 11.79
CA ALA A 64 -14.55 13.91 10.71
C ALA A 64 -13.15 13.65 10.13
N GLY A 65 -12.24 13.10 10.96
CA GLY A 65 -10.81 12.95 10.66
C GLY A 65 -10.10 14.30 10.46
N PRO A 66 -8.77 14.31 10.27
CA PRO A 66 -8.02 15.52 9.96
C PRO A 66 -8.51 16.22 8.67
N PRO A 67 -8.60 17.55 8.63
CA PRO A 67 -9.10 18.29 7.48
C PRO A 67 -8.01 18.44 6.40
N ILE A 68 -7.90 17.47 5.50
CA ILE A 68 -7.03 17.56 4.30
C ILE A 68 -7.87 17.93 3.08
N VAL A 69 -7.36 18.87 2.27
CA VAL A 69 -7.97 19.30 1.01
C VAL A 69 -7.13 18.79 -0.16
N TYR A 70 -7.79 18.41 -1.25
CA TYR A 70 -7.15 17.81 -2.40
C TYR A 70 -7.51 18.50 -3.72
N LYS A 71 -6.57 18.46 -4.67
CA LYS A 71 -6.82 18.68 -6.09
C LYS A 71 -6.62 17.41 -6.89
N ARG A 72 -7.61 17.01 -7.68
CA ARG A 72 -7.60 15.80 -8.49
C ARG A 72 -7.07 16.09 -9.88
N GLN A 73 -6.15 15.24 -10.33
CA GLN A 73 -5.80 15.08 -11.73
C GLN A 73 -6.19 13.69 -12.21
N ILE A 74 -6.72 13.62 -13.44
CA ILE A 74 -6.95 12.36 -14.15
C ILE A 74 -5.76 12.10 -15.08
N PHE A 75 -5.19 10.91 -14.99
CA PHE A 75 -4.11 10.44 -15.84
C PHE A 75 -4.65 9.39 -16.81
N GLU A 76 -4.21 9.48 -18.07
CA GLU A 76 -4.37 8.40 -19.05
C GLU A 76 -3.25 7.38 -18.84
N SER A 77 -3.55 6.09 -18.83
CA SER A 77 -2.55 5.05 -18.68
C SER A 77 -1.61 5.00 -19.89
N ASP A 78 -0.30 4.97 -19.64
CA ASP A 78 0.72 4.92 -20.70
C ASP A 78 1.00 3.48 -21.19
N ASP A 79 0.42 2.47 -20.54
CA ASP A 79 0.55 1.07 -20.90
C ASP A 79 -0.75 0.59 -21.59
N PRO A 80 -0.71 0.27 -22.90
CA PRO A 80 -1.91 -0.14 -23.64
C PRO A 80 -2.53 -1.45 -23.11
N ARG A 81 -1.77 -2.24 -22.33
CA ARG A 81 -2.27 -3.47 -21.68
C ARG A 81 -3.17 -3.17 -20.49
N PHE A 82 -3.02 -1.98 -19.91
CA PHE A 82 -3.81 -1.46 -18.80
C PHE A 82 -4.49 -0.15 -19.21
N ALA A 83 -4.98 -0.06 -20.45
CA ALA A 83 -5.58 1.17 -20.98
C ALA A 83 -6.70 1.74 -20.09
N GLY A 84 -6.94 3.04 -20.25
CA GLY A 84 -7.93 3.81 -19.51
C GLY A 84 -7.31 4.77 -18.52
N THR A 85 -8.14 5.34 -17.64
CA THR A 85 -7.72 6.42 -16.74
C THR A 85 -7.64 5.99 -15.28
N PHE A 86 -6.82 6.71 -14.53
CA PHE A 86 -6.78 6.66 -13.06
C PHE A 86 -6.67 8.07 -12.48
N ALA A 87 -7.08 8.23 -11.23
CA ALA A 87 -7.12 9.53 -10.56
C ALA A 87 -6.01 9.64 -9.50
N VAL A 88 -5.36 10.79 -9.43
CA VAL A 88 -4.40 11.12 -8.39
C VAL A 88 -4.86 12.41 -7.70
N ASP A 89 -4.99 12.35 -6.38
CA ASP A 89 -5.39 13.48 -5.54
C ASP A 89 -4.16 14.07 -4.86
N PHE A 90 -3.84 15.31 -5.19
CA PHE A 90 -2.72 16.07 -4.65
C PHE A 90 -3.19 16.85 -3.44
N VAL A 91 -2.48 16.76 -2.31
CA VAL A 91 -2.76 17.60 -1.15
C VAL A 91 -2.60 19.07 -1.57
N SER A 92 -3.57 19.90 -1.18
CA SER A 92 -3.61 21.32 -1.49
C SER A 92 -3.78 22.13 -0.21
N HIS A 93 -2.98 23.18 -0.06
CA HIS A 93 -3.13 24.15 1.03
C HIS A 93 -4.15 25.26 0.71
N LYS A 94 -4.62 25.34 -0.53
CA LYS A 94 -5.70 26.25 -0.92
C LYS A 94 -7.03 25.65 -0.47
N GLN A 95 -7.89 26.46 0.17
CA GLN A 95 -9.25 26.04 0.52
C GLN A 95 -10.02 25.62 -0.74
N ALA A 96 -10.79 24.53 -0.63
CA ALA A 96 -11.78 24.19 -1.65
C ALA A 96 -12.87 25.26 -1.60
N LEU A 97 -12.95 26.09 -2.64
CA LEU A 97 -13.86 27.23 -2.68
C LEU A 97 -15.32 26.79 -2.95
N GLU A 98 -15.52 25.63 -3.57
CA GLU A 98 -16.84 25.10 -3.95
C GLU A 98 -16.88 23.57 -3.80
N GLU A 99 -18.00 23.01 -3.34
CA GLU A 99 -18.23 21.56 -3.27
C GLU A 99 -18.68 21.02 -4.64
N ASP A 100 -17.96 20.03 -5.18
CA ASP A 100 -18.35 19.28 -6.38
C ASP A 100 -19.00 17.95 -5.95
N PRO A 101 -20.30 17.71 -6.23
CA PRO A 101 -20.99 16.50 -5.82
C PRO A 101 -20.52 15.23 -6.55
N THR A 102 -19.69 15.38 -7.60
CA THR A 102 -19.07 14.26 -8.33
C THR A 102 -17.74 13.83 -7.72
N LEU A 103 -17.23 14.58 -6.74
CA LEU A 103 -15.97 14.30 -6.05
C LEU A 103 -16.19 13.94 -4.58
N PRO A 104 -15.23 13.26 -3.94
CA PRO A 104 -15.23 13.13 -2.49
C PRO A 104 -15.17 14.52 -1.83
N PRO A 105 -15.68 14.65 -0.60
CA PRO A 105 -15.58 15.91 0.15
C PRO A 105 -14.15 16.45 0.18
N ARG A 106 -14.02 17.78 0.13
CA ARG A 106 -12.72 18.50 0.15
C ARG A 106 -11.81 18.22 -1.05
N THR A 107 -12.39 17.83 -2.18
CA THR A 107 -11.65 17.57 -3.42
C THR A 107 -12.20 18.46 -4.52
N THR A 108 -11.33 19.13 -5.26
CA THR A 108 -11.66 19.82 -6.52
C THR A 108 -10.78 19.29 -7.65
N TYR A 109 -11.11 19.55 -8.91
CA TYR A 109 -10.17 19.28 -10.01
C TYR A 109 -9.08 20.37 -10.08
N PHE A 110 -7.92 20.02 -10.63
CA PHE A 110 -7.02 21.05 -11.17
C PHE A 110 -7.67 21.73 -12.39
N THR A 111 -7.44 23.03 -12.54
CA THR A 111 -7.59 23.66 -13.86
C THR A 111 -6.40 23.28 -14.75
N GLU A 112 -6.56 23.39 -16.06
CA GLU A 112 -5.46 23.15 -17.02
C GLU A 112 -4.23 24.00 -16.69
N ASP A 113 -4.43 25.29 -16.40
CA ASP A 113 -3.35 26.21 -16.02
C ASP A 113 -2.67 25.81 -14.71
N GLU A 114 -3.42 25.37 -13.70
CA GLU A 114 -2.84 24.95 -12.42
C GLU A 114 -1.99 23.69 -12.58
N PHE A 115 -2.47 22.72 -13.35
CA PHE A 115 -1.73 21.48 -13.58
C PHE A 115 -0.52 21.70 -14.49
N ALA A 116 -0.63 22.56 -15.51
CA ALA A 116 0.50 22.90 -16.39
C ALA A 116 1.66 23.57 -15.62
N ASN A 117 1.37 24.26 -14.52
CA ASN A 117 2.36 24.95 -13.69
C ASN A 117 2.67 24.21 -12.38
N ILE A 118 2.32 22.92 -12.26
CA ILE A 118 2.51 22.15 -11.02
C ILE A 118 3.96 21.72 -10.78
N GLY A 119 4.83 21.81 -11.80
CA GLY A 119 6.23 21.40 -11.73
C GLY A 119 7.05 22.24 -10.76
N SER A 120 8.05 21.62 -10.15
CA SER A 120 8.97 22.31 -9.22
C SER A 120 10.34 21.61 -9.17
N ASP A 121 11.39 22.42 -9.05
CA ASP A 121 12.77 21.96 -8.83
C ASP A 121 13.20 22.01 -7.35
N ASP A 122 12.25 22.23 -6.43
CA ASP A 122 12.53 22.18 -5.00
C ASP A 122 12.93 20.78 -4.50
N THR A 123 13.30 20.72 -3.23
CA THR A 123 13.78 19.49 -2.58
C THR A 123 12.80 18.96 -1.53
N LYS A 124 11.54 19.45 -1.51
CA LYS A 124 10.56 19.01 -0.53
C LYS A 124 10.28 17.52 -0.69
N PRO A 125 10.29 16.73 0.39
CA PRO A 125 9.92 15.33 0.32
C PRO A 125 8.47 15.18 -0.13
N MET A 126 8.22 14.20 -1.02
CA MET A 126 6.88 13.88 -1.48
C MET A 126 6.47 12.49 -1.01
N LEU A 127 5.30 12.38 -0.37
CA LEU A 127 4.69 11.11 0.02
C LEU A 127 3.63 10.65 -0.98
N ILE A 128 3.84 9.50 -1.59
CA ILE A 128 2.89 8.82 -2.48
C ILE A 128 2.08 7.81 -1.66
N THR A 129 0.76 8.00 -1.58
CA THR A 129 -0.11 7.23 -0.69
C THR A 129 -1.04 6.30 -1.46
N LEU A 130 -1.15 5.05 -1.03
CA LEU A 130 -2.08 4.05 -1.57
C LEU A 130 -3.11 3.63 -0.51
N HIS A 131 -4.38 3.80 -0.82
CA HIS A 131 -5.50 3.42 0.05
C HIS A 131 -5.79 1.91 0.01
N GLY A 132 -6.63 1.43 0.95
CA GLY A 132 -7.10 0.04 1.02
C GLY A 132 -8.26 -0.28 0.07
N LEU A 133 -8.90 -1.45 0.24
CA LEU A 133 -9.98 -1.91 -0.64
C LEU A 133 -11.14 -0.90 -0.72
N SER A 134 -11.47 -0.46 -1.93
CA SER A 134 -12.60 0.41 -2.29
C SER A 134 -12.60 1.82 -1.65
N GLY A 135 -11.46 2.25 -1.12
CA GLY A 135 -11.29 3.53 -0.43
C GLY A 135 -10.95 4.72 -1.34
N GLY A 136 -10.10 5.62 -0.85
CA GLY A 136 -9.62 6.79 -1.58
C GLY A 136 -8.95 7.82 -0.68
N SER A 137 -8.61 8.99 -1.22
CA SER A 137 -8.06 10.15 -0.47
C SER A 137 -8.91 10.63 0.73
N HIS A 138 -10.20 10.33 0.74
CA HIS A 138 -11.13 10.68 1.82
C HIS A 138 -10.96 9.81 3.08
N GLU A 139 -10.19 8.74 3.02
CA GLU A 139 -10.01 7.81 4.13
C GLU A 139 -9.36 8.46 5.35
N ILE A 140 -9.91 8.20 6.53
CA ILE A 140 -9.47 8.87 7.76
C ILE A 140 -8.08 8.38 8.20
N TYR A 141 -7.81 7.08 8.06
CA TYR A 141 -6.54 6.49 8.49
C TYR A 141 -5.35 7.09 7.76
N LEU A 142 -5.47 7.37 6.46
CA LEU A 142 -4.38 7.98 5.70
C LEU A 142 -4.25 9.47 6.02
N ARG A 143 -5.37 10.17 6.28
CA ARG A 143 -5.33 11.59 6.69
C ARG A 143 -4.63 11.81 8.03
N HIS A 144 -4.66 10.83 8.94
CA HIS A 144 -3.88 10.86 10.19
C HIS A 144 -2.36 10.74 10.00
N VAL A 145 -1.89 10.28 8.83
CA VAL A 145 -0.46 10.32 8.47
C VAL A 145 -0.15 11.56 7.64
N LEU A 146 -1.05 11.95 6.73
CA LEU A 146 -0.84 13.12 5.88
C LEU A 146 -0.76 14.42 6.69
N GLU A 147 -1.70 14.65 7.62
CA GLU A 147 -1.78 15.91 8.38
C GLU A 147 -0.45 16.36 9.00
N PRO A 148 0.24 15.58 9.84
CA PRO A 148 1.50 16.02 10.46
C PRO A 148 2.67 16.12 9.47
N LEU A 149 2.53 15.60 8.25
CA LEU A 149 3.55 15.71 7.21
C LEU A 149 3.36 16.93 6.32
N VAL A 150 2.12 17.38 6.13
CA VAL A 150 1.76 18.47 5.19
C VAL A 150 1.22 19.71 5.91
N ASP A 151 1.28 19.76 7.24
CA ASP A 151 0.91 20.97 7.97
C ASP A 151 1.91 22.12 7.73
N GLN A 152 1.56 23.35 8.13
CA GLN A 152 2.45 24.50 7.91
C GLN A 152 3.52 24.65 9.00
N SER A 153 3.74 23.62 9.84
CA SER A 153 4.78 23.67 10.85
C SER A 153 6.16 23.39 10.25
N GLU A 154 7.23 23.63 11.02
CA GLU A 154 8.59 23.20 10.64
C GLU A 154 8.69 21.67 10.44
N GLN A 155 7.72 20.89 10.94
CA GLN A 155 7.62 19.46 10.72
C GLN A 155 6.83 19.13 9.44
N GLY A 156 5.87 19.95 9.01
CA GLY A 156 4.98 19.65 7.89
C GLY A 156 5.43 20.09 6.48
N ASP A 157 6.74 20.18 6.24
CA ASP A 157 7.29 20.58 4.93
C ASP A 157 7.32 19.43 3.90
N TRP A 158 6.22 18.67 3.77
CA TRP A 158 6.06 17.64 2.74
C TRP A 158 4.98 18.02 1.74
N GLU A 159 5.15 17.48 0.54
CA GLU A 159 4.10 17.36 -0.44
C GLU A 159 3.52 15.94 -0.36
N ALA A 160 2.26 15.75 -0.70
CA ALA A 160 1.69 14.41 -0.73
C ALA A 160 0.65 14.24 -1.82
N ILE A 161 0.59 13.03 -2.34
CA ILE A 161 -0.40 12.60 -3.31
C ILE A 161 -1.03 11.28 -2.90
N VAL A 162 -2.28 11.05 -3.28
CA VAL A 162 -3.00 9.80 -3.09
C VAL A 162 -3.34 9.23 -4.47
N VAL A 163 -2.80 8.06 -4.79
CA VAL A 163 -3.16 7.32 -6.00
C VAL A 163 -4.48 6.62 -5.73
N ASN A 164 -5.55 7.08 -6.38
CA ASN A 164 -6.85 6.43 -6.27
C ASN A 164 -6.93 5.29 -7.26
N SER A 165 -7.20 4.10 -6.74
CA SER A 165 -7.44 2.91 -7.56
C SER A 165 -8.61 3.15 -8.51
N ARG A 166 -8.54 2.55 -9.70
CA ARG A 166 -9.53 2.79 -10.78
C ARG A 166 -10.96 2.50 -10.31
N GLY A 167 -11.83 3.49 -10.48
CA GLY A 167 -13.23 3.45 -10.07
C GLY A 167 -13.48 3.88 -8.62
N CYS A 168 -12.43 3.99 -7.80
CA CYS A 168 -12.51 4.39 -6.40
C CYS A 168 -12.50 5.91 -6.23
N ALA A 169 -12.77 6.38 -5.01
CA ALA A 169 -12.84 7.82 -4.70
C ALA A 169 -13.74 8.62 -5.66
N MET A 170 -14.85 8.03 -6.12
CA MET A 170 -15.80 8.60 -7.09
C MET A 170 -15.21 8.86 -8.50
N SER A 171 -13.99 8.37 -8.79
CA SER A 171 -13.46 8.38 -10.16
C SER A 171 -14.24 7.43 -11.07
N LYS A 172 -14.39 7.81 -12.35
CA LYS A 172 -14.99 6.95 -13.38
C LYS A 172 -13.91 6.15 -14.09
N ILE A 173 -14.18 4.88 -14.36
CA ILE A 173 -13.34 4.09 -15.27
C ILE A 173 -13.72 4.40 -16.72
N THR A 174 -12.73 4.37 -17.61
CA THR A 174 -12.91 4.56 -19.05
C THR A 174 -12.78 3.25 -19.84
N THR A 175 -12.44 2.15 -19.18
CA THR A 175 -12.32 0.79 -19.75
C THR A 175 -13.04 -0.23 -18.86
N GLY A 176 -13.12 -1.49 -19.32
CA GLY A 176 -13.70 -2.59 -18.54
C GLY A 176 -12.83 -3.09 -17.39
N ILE A 177 -11.80 -2.31 -16.99
CA ILE A 177 -10.80 -2.68 -15.99
C ILE A 177 -10.96 -1.77 -14.77
N LEU A 178 -11.29 -2.38 -13.62
CA LEU A 178 -11.20 -1.75 -12.30
C LEU A 178 -9.73 -1.79 -11.83
N TYR A 179 -9.49 -2.33 -10.64
CA TYR A 179 -8.17 -2.57 -10.09
C TYR A 179 -8.21 -3.90 -9.33
N ASN A 180 -7.04 -4.45 -9.03
CA ASN A 180 -6.90 -5.67 -8.24
C ASN A 180 -5.66 -5.56 -7.35
N ALA A 181 -5.40 -6.58 -6.54
CA ALA A 181 -4.28 -6.64 -5.60
C ALA A 181 -2.89 -6.62 -6.28
N ARG A 182 -2.83 -6.80 -7.60
CA ARG A 182 -1.63 -6.80 -8.43
C ARG A 182 -1.39 -5.49 -9.18
N ALA A 183 -2.23 -4.47 -8.95
CA ALA A 183 -2.26 -3.21 -9.70
C ALA A 183 -1.06 -2.27 -9.48
N THR A 184 0.15 -2.71 -9.82
CA THR A 184 1.38 -1.90 -9.66
C THR A 184 1.60 -0.88 -10.78
N TRP A 185 0.86 -0.97 -11.89
CA TRP A 185 1.08 -0.15 -13.09
C TRP A 185 0.74 1.33 -12.88
N ASP A 186 -0.40 1.66 -12.25
CA ASP A 186 -0.80 3.06 -12.01
C ASP A 186 0.17 3.73 -11.01
N LEU A 187 0.62 2.99 -9.99
CA LEU A 187 1.66 3.45 -9.07
C LEU A 187 2.99 3.70 -9.81
N ARG A 188 3.43 2.74 -10.64
CA ARG A 188 4.66 2.86 -11.43
C ARG A 188 4.63 4.08 -12.34
N GLN A 189 3.51 4.30 -13.04
CA GLN A 189 3.34 5.48 -13.88
C GLN A 189 3.37 6.77 -13.05
N THR A 190 2.69 6.79 -11.89
CA THR A 190 2.71 7.93 -10.96
C THR A 190 4.13 8.25 -10.51
N VAL A 191 4.93 7.26 -10.09
CA VAL A 191 6.32 7.48 -9.64
C VAL A 191 7.18 8.06 -10.76
N LYS A 192 7.10 7.51 -11.96
CA LYS A 192 7.81 8.02 -13.15
C LYS A 192 7.41 9.45 -13.48
N TRP A 193 6.11 9.75 -13.41
CA TRP A 193 5.60 11.11 -13.63
C TRP A 193 6.12 12.06 -12.56
N CYS A 194 6.08 11.69 -11.27
CA CYS A 194 6.62 12.48 -10.18
C CYS A 194 8.11 12.76 -10.36
N ARG A 195 8.92 11.76 -10.75
CA ARG A 195 10.35 11.98 -11.01
C ARG A 195 10.58 12.98 -12.13
N LYS A 196 9.79 12.90 -13.21
CA LYS A 196 9.90 13.83 -14.34
C LYS A 196 9.48 15.26 -13.96
N MET A 197 8.39 15.39 -13.20
CA MET A 197 7.81 16.68 -12.82
C MET A 197 8.56 17.35 -11.65
N TYR A 198 9.22 16.55 -10.81
CA TYR A 198 9.92 16.97 -9.59
C TYR A 198 11.31 16.30 -9.50
N PRO A 199 12.28 16.70 -10.35
CA PRO A 199 13.55 15.99 -10.49
C PRO A 199 14.34 15.90 -9.18
N ASN A 200 14.28 16.93 -8.34
CA ASN A 200 15.06 17.05 -7.12
C ASN A 200 14.33 16.56 -5.85
N ARG A 201 13.01 16.30 -5.93
CA ARG A 201 12.25 15.85 -4.76
C ARG A 201 12.61 14.41 -4.39
N PRO A 202 12.90 14.12 -3.10
CA PRO A 202 12.95 12.76 -2.62
C PRO A 202 11.53 12.19 -2.54
N LEU A 203 11.33 10.99 -3.10
CA LEU A 203 10.02 10.35 -3.18
C LEU A 203 9.92 9.24 -2.13
N TYR A 204 8.81 9.20 -1.41
CA TYR A 204 8.49 8.19 -0.42
C TYR A 204 7.13 7.59 -0.73
N ALA A 205 6.84 6.41 -0.18
CA ALA A 205 5.50 5.84 -0.32
C ALA A 205 4.96 5.27 0.99
N ILE A 206 3.64 5.29 1.12
CA ILE A 206 2.92 4.54 2.15
C ILE A 206 1.72 3.83 1.56
N GLY A 207 1.54 2.56 1.92
CA GLY A 207 0.40 1.75 1.52
C GLY A 207 -0.36 1.18 2.71
N TYR A 208 -1.68 1.11 2.59
CA TYR A 208 -2.58 0.59 3.63
C TYR A 208 -3.37 -0.61 3.11
N SER A 209 -3.42 -1.70 3.88
CA SER A 209 -4.20 -2.90 3.52
C SER A 209 -3.90 -3.36 2.08
N LEU A 210 -4.89 -3.42 1.20
CA LEU A 210 -4.68 -3.77 -0.22
C LEU A 210 -3.65 -2.87 -0.93
N GLY A 211 -3.61 -1.57 -0.62
CA GLY A 211 -2.61 -0.64 -1.12
C GLY A 211 -1.20 -0.94 -0.60
N ALA A 212 -1.08 -1.51 0.62
CA ALA A 212 0.17 -2.00 1.16
C ALA A 212 0.69 -3.23 0.38
N ASN A 213 -0.23 -4.12 -0.02
CA ASN A 213 0.10 -5.27 -0.85
C ASN A 213 0.58 -4.85 -2.25
N ILE A 214 -0.13 -3.91 -2.88
CA ILE A 214 0.26 -3.33 -4.18
C ILE A 214 1.63 -2.65 -4.08
N LEU A 215 1.85 -1.82 -3.06
CA LEU A 215 3.13 -1.15 -2.84
C LEU A 215 4.26 -2.16 -2.63
N THR A 216 4.06 -3.18 -1.79
CA THR A 216 5.08 -4.21 -1.55
C THR A 216 5.45 -4.96 -2.83
N ASN A 217 4.46 -5.31 -3.66
CA ASN A 217 4.71 -5.89 -4.98
C ASN A 217 5.50 -4.94 -5.89
N TYR A 218 5.13 -3.66 -5.95
CA TYR A 218 5.88 -2.65 -6.69
C TYR A 218 7.34 -2.55 -6.22
N LEU A 219 7.59 -2.47 -4.91
CA LEU A 219 8.95 -2.40 -4.36
C LEU A 219 9.79 -3.62 -4.70
N GLY A 220 9.19 -4.81 -4.67
CA GLY A 220 9.86 -6.05 -5.07
C GLY A 220 10.16 -6.09 -6.57
N GLU A 221 9.22 -5.62 -7.40
CA GLU A 221 9.38 -5.57 -8.87
C GLU A 221 10.45 -4.59 -9.33
N GLU A 222 10.49 -3.39 -8.74
CA GLU A 222 11.50 -2.39 -9.09
C GLU A 222 12.87 -2.76 -8.52
N GLY A 223 12.92 -3.40 -7.34
CA GLY A 223 14.17 -3.81 -6.70
C GLY A 223 15.16 -2.64 -6.62
N ASP A 224 16.37 -2.83 -7.17
CA ASP A 224 17.43 -1.81 -7.19
C ASP A 224 17.09 -0.59 -8.06
N ALA A 225 16.15 -0.72 -9.01
CA ALA A 225 15.71 0.38 -9.87
C ALA A 225 14.62 1.26 -9.22
N CYS A 226 14.18 0.92 -8.00
CA CYS A 226 13.13 1.65 -7.31
C CYS A 226 13.53 3.12 -7.08
N GLU A 227 12.69 4.05 -7.56
CA GLU A 227 12.96 5.49 -7.42
C GLU A 227 12.56 6.08 -6.07
N LEU A 228 11.92 5.29 -5.21
CA LEU A 228 11.52 5.68 -3.87
C LEU A 228 12.70 5.55 -2.90
N GLN A 229 12.82 6.49 -1.98
CA GLN A 229 13.89 6.52 -0.97
C GLN A 229 13.59 5.65 0.24
N ALA A 230 12.32 5.62 0.67
CA ALA A 230 11.84 4.70 1.68
C ALA A 230 10.33 4.47 1.53
N ALA A 231 9.83 3.40 2.13
CA ALA A 231 8.41 3.05 2.10
C ALA A 231 7.89 2.59 3.46
N VAL A 232 6.59 2.78 3.70
CA VAL A 232 5.86 2.26 4.85
C VAL A 232 4.69 1.39 4.37
N VAL A 233 4.48 0.24 5.00
CA VAL A 233 3.34 -0.65 4.70
C VAL A 233 2.58 -1.01 5.97
N CYS A 234 1.28 -0.72 6.00
CA CYS A 234 0.44 -0.85 7.20
C CYS A 234 -0.67 -1.90 6.98
N SER A 235 -0.81 -2.85 7.92
CA SER A 235 -1.80 -3.95 7.85
C SER A 235 -1.82 -4.66 6.49
N ASN A 236 -0.63 -4.98 5.95
CA ASN A 236 -0.50 -5.63 4.64
C ASN A 236 -1.05 -7.08 4.67
N PRO A 237 -2.03 -7.45 3.83
CA PRO A 237 -2.42 -8.85 3.64
C PRO A 237 -1.40 -9.58 2.74
N TRP A 238 -0.27 -9.98 3.33
CA TRP A 238 0.89 -10.53 2.62
C TRP A 238 0.62 -11.76 1.75
N LYS A 239 -0.20 -12.70 2.25
CA LYS A 239 -0.63 -13.93 1.57
C LYS A 239 -2.15 -13.91 1.44
N LEU A 240 -2.64 -13.44 0.30
CA LEU A 240 -4.07 -13.21 0.06
C LEU A 240 -4.90 -14.50 0.17
N GLU A 241 -4.33 -15.65 -0.20
CA GLU A 241 -5.01 -16.94 -0.07
C GLU A 241 -5.25 -17.30 1.40
N VAL A 242 -4.26 -17.04 2.27
CA VAL A 242 -4.34 -17.31 3.71
C VAL A 242 -5.33 -16.35 4.36
N ALA A 243 -5.27 -15.06 4.01
CA ALA A 243 -6.23 -14.06 4.47
C ALA A 243 -7.67 -14.40 4.03
N SER A 244 -7.87 -14.81 2.77
CA SER A 244 -9.19 -15.20 2.25
C SER A 244 -9.74 -16.44 2.96
N LEU A 245 -8.91 -17.45 3.21
CA LEU A 245 -9.31 -18.62 3.99
C LEU A 245 -9.62 -18.24 5.43
N ALA A 246 -8.81 -17.40 6.08
CA ALA A 246 -9.04 -16.97 7.45
C ALA A 246 -10.37 -16.23 7.63
N LEU A 247 -10.72 -15.35 6.67
CA LEU A 247 -12.04 -14.73 6.62
C LEU A 247 -13.16 -15.77 6.54
N GLN A 248 -12.98 -16.89 5.83
CA GLN A 248 -14.02 -17.91 5.69
C GLN A 248 -14.14 -18.84 6.92
N ARG A 249 -13.11 -18.92 7.77
CA ARG A 249 -13.07 -19.86 8.92
C ARG A 249 -14.03 -19.52 10.04
N THR A 250 -14.35 -18.24 10.24
CA THR A 250 -15.16 -17.78 11.38
C THR A 250 -16.43 -17.10 10.91
N TRP A 251 -17.47 -17.13 11.75
CA TRP A 251 -18.72 -16.44 11.44
C TRP A 251 -18.52 -14.93 11.26
N LEU A 252 -17.72 -14.30 12.14
CA LEU A 252 -17.38 -12.87 12.03
C LEU A 252 -16.56 -12.60 10.75
N GLY A 253 -15.55 -13.42 10.48
CA GLY A 253 -14.77 -13.39 9.24
C GLY A 253 -15.65 -13.34 8.00
N LEU A 254 -16.58 -14.30 7.90
CA LEU A 254 -17.35 -14.52 6.68
C LEU A 254 -18.51 -13.52 6.57
N ASN A 255 -19.33 -13.45 7.62
CA ASN A 255 -20.61 -12.74 7.58
C ASN A 255 -20.50 -11.25 7.96
N VAL A 256 -19.38 -10.82 8.56
CA VAL A 256 -19.12 -9.40 8.82
C VAL A 256 -18.07 -8.89 7.84
N TYR A 257 -16.82 -9.35 7.91
CA TYR A 257 -15.74 -8.74 7.11
C TYR A 257 -15.82 -9.09 5.62
N SER A 258 -15.84 -10.37 5.25
CA SER A 258 -15.87 -10.80 3.85
C SER A 258 -17.14 -10.32 3.14
N LYS A 259 -18.29 -10.39 3.81
CA LYS A 259 -19.56 -9.87 3.29
C LYS A 259 -19.55 -8.34 3.11
N THR A 260 -18.99 -7.58 4.06
CA THR A 260 -18.90 -6.12 3.94
C THR A 260 -17.99 -5.72 2.77
N MET A 261 -16.83 -6.37 2.65
CA MET A 261 -15.91 -6.15 1.53
C MET A 261 -16.53 -6.54 0.18
N GLY A 262 -17.19 -7.71 0.10
CA GLY A 262 -17.91 -8.14 -1.10
C GLY A 262 -19.03 -7.17 -1.49
N THR A 263 -19.80 -6.68 -0.51
CA THR A 263 -20.83 -5.66 -0.73
C THR A 263 -20.24 -4.35 -1.25
N SER A 264 -19.12 -3.90 -0.68
CA SER A 264 -18.44 -2.68 -1.13
C SER A 264 -17.95 -2.80 -2.58
N MET A 265 -17.32 -3.92 -2.93
CA MET A 265 -16.85 -4.19 -4.28
C MET A 265 -18.00 -4.36 -5.29
N LYS A 266 -19.11 -4.98 -4.89
CA LYS A 266 -20.32 -5.06 -5.72
C LYS A 266 -20.94 -3.69 -5.97
N LYS A 267 -20.95 -2.81 -4.96
CA LYS A 267 -21.38 -1.41 -5.13
C LYS A 267 -20.46 -0.66 -6.10
N LEU A 268 -19.15 -0.84 -5.98
CA LEU A 268 -18.17 -0.28 -6.90
C LEU A 268 -18.42 -0.77 -8.34
N PHE A 269 -18.62 -2.07 -8.54
CA PHE A 269 -18.99 -2.63 -9.84
C PHE A 269 -20.27 -1.99 -10.39
N ALA A 270 -21.33 -1.88 -9.59
CA ALA A 270 -22.61 -1.33 -10.04
C ALA A 270 -22.50 0.12 -10.52
N GLN A 271 -21.58 0.91 -9.96
CA GLN A 271 -21.32 2.30 -10.40
C GLN A 271 -20.67 2.40 -11.78
N HIS A 272 -20.08 1.30 -12.26
CA HIS A 272 -19.30 1.24 -13.49
C HIS A 272 -19.73 0.09 -14.41
N ALA A 273 -20.91 -0.49 -14.17
CA ALA A 273 -21.37 -1.71 -14.84
C ALA A 273 -21.29 -1.56 -16.36
N ASP A 274 -21.75 -0.43 -16.92
CA ASP A 274 -21.74 -0.15 -18.36
C ASP A 274 -20.35 -0.23 -19.01
N GLN A 275 -19.28 0.01 -18.25
CA GLN A 275 -17.91 -0.12 -18.74
C GLN A 275 -17.37 -1.51 -18.49
N VAL A 276 -17.57 -2.05 -17.29
CA VAL A 276 -17.06 -3.37 -16.90
C VAL A 276 -17.67 -4.48 -17.75
N VAL A 277 -18.97 -4.46 -18.04
CA VAL A 277 -19.65 -5.51 -18.84
C VAL A 277 -19.26 -5.50 -20.32
N LYS A 278 -18.61 -4.44 -20.81
CA LYS A 278 -17.98 -4.46 -22.15
C LYS A 278 -16.86 -5.50 -22.22
N ASN A 279 -16.31 -5.89 -21.07
CA ASN A 279 -15.52 -7.10 -20.96
C ASN A 279 -16.47 -8.31 -21.05
N GLY A 280 -16.59 -8.88 -22.24
CA GLY A 280 -17.56 -9.95 -22.56
C GLY A 280 -17.41 -11.25 -21.77
N ASN A 281 -16.41 -11.36 -20.90
CA ASN A 281 -16.22 -12.50 -20.00
C ASN A 281 -16.97 -12.37 -18.66
N ILE A 282 -17.61 -11.23 -18.38
CA ILE A 282 -18.28 -10.95 -17.11
C ILE A 282 -19.78 -11.17 -17.26
N ASP A 283 -20.34 -12.04 -16.42
CA ASP A 283 -21.77 -12.35 -16.36
C ASP A 283 -22.49 -11.50 -15.29
N PRO A 284 -23.29 -10.48 -15.66
CA PRO A 284 -23.93 -9.60 -14.69
C PRO A 284 -24.88 -10.31 -13.74
N GLU A 285 -25.50 -11.43 -14.14
CA GLU A 285 -26.41 -12.18 -13.29
C GLU A 285 -25.68 -12.91 -12.16
N ARG A 286 -24.46 -13.40 -12.43
CA ARG A 286 -23.60 -13.97 -11.39
C ARG A 286 -23.09 -12.91 -10.44
N VAL A 287 -22.69 -11.76 -10.97
CA VAL A 287 -22.25 -10.61 -10.15
C VAL A 287 -23.39 -10.12 -9.25
N ALA A 288 -24.63 -10.13 -9.74
CA ALA A 288 -25.80 -9.80 -8.93
C ALA A 288 -26.03 -10.78 -7.75
N LYS A 289 -25.49 -12.01 -7.81
CA LYS A 289 -25.59 -13.01 -6.74
C LYS A 289 -24.42 -12.99 -5.74
N VAL A 290 -23.33 -12.28 -6.07
CA VAL A 290 -22.16 -12.12 -5.18
C VAL A 290 -22.59 -11.54 -3.83
N THR A 291 -22.10 -12.19 -2.77
CA THR A 291 -22.28 -11.82 -1.36
C THR A 291 -20.94 -11.58 -0.68
N TYR A 292 -19.96 -12.45 -0.94
CA TYR A 292 -18.66 -12.46 -0.27
C TYR A 292 -17.53 -12.00 -1.18
N LEU A 293 -16.43 -11.53 -0.60
CA LEU A 293 -15.29 -11.01 -1.35
C LEU A 293 -14.70 -12.04 -2.33
N HIS A 294 -14.55 -13.30 -1.91
CA HIS A 294 -13.98 -14.35 -2.76
C HIS A 294 -14.86 -14.69 -3.96
N GLU A 295 -16.18 -14.52 -3.83
CA GLU A 295 -17.12 -14.65 -4.95
C GLU A 295 -16.96 -13.47 -5.91
N PHE A 296 -16.80 -12.25 -5.41
CA PHE A 296 -16.49 -11.09 -6.25
C PHE A 296 -15.21 -11.32 -7.05
N ASP A 297 -14.15 -11.80 -6.40
CA ASP A 297 -12.88 -12.08 -7.05
C ASP A 297 -13.03 -13.17 -8.12
N ARG A 298 -13.82 -14.21 -7.87
CA ARG A 298 -14.11 -15.26 -8.85
C ARG A 298 -14.91 -14.75 -10.05
N GLU A 299 -15.97 -13.98 -9.83
CA GLU A 299 -16.91 -13.59 -10.89
C GLU A 299 -16.50 -12.30 -11.62
N ILE A 300 -15.60 -11.50 -11.07
CA ILE A 300 -15.11 -10.25 -11.69
C ILE A 300 -13.61 -10.31 -11.96
N GLN A 301 -12.78 -10.50 -10.93
CA GLN A 301 -11.33 -10.36 -11.10
C GLN A 301 -10.78 -11.47 -12.00
N CYS A 302 -11.21 -12.71 -11.78
CA CYS A 302 -10.75 -13.84 -12.58
C CYS A 302 -11.05 -13.67 -14.08
N PRO A 303 -12.31 -13.43 -14.52
CA PRO A 303 -12.61 -13.22 -15.94
C PRO A 303 -11.99 -11.93 -16.51
N THR A 304 -11.81 -10.88 -15.69
CA THR A 304 -11.16 -9.64 -16.15
C THR A 304 -9.70 -9.87 -16.49
N TRP A 305 -8.99 -10.66 -15.68
CA TRP A 305 -7.55 -10.79 -15.73
C TRP A 305 -7.07 -12.15 -16.25
N GLY A 306 -7.99 -13.01 -16.69
CA GLY A 306 -7.67 -14.34 -17.23
C GLY A 306 -7.22 -15.37 -16.19
N TYR A 307 -7.52 -15.16 -14.90
CA TYR A 307 -7.22 -16.17 -13.89
C TYR A 307 -8.24 -17.31 -13.94
N PRO A 308 -7.81 -18.58 -13.82
CA PRO A 308 -8.73 -19.71 -13.84
C PRO A 308 -9.52 -19.87 -12.55
N THR A 309 -9.01 -19.36 -11.42
CA THR A 309 -9.65 -19.41 -10.10
C THR A 309 -9.20 -18.22 -9.25
N GLU A 310 -9.99 -17.87 -8.23
CA GLU A 310 -9.62 -16.84 -7.26
C GLU A 310 -8.34 -17.19 -6.51
N TYR A 311 -8.05 -18.48 -6.27
CA TYR A 311 -6.79 -18.91 -5.66
C TYR A 311 -5.58 -18.78 -6.60
N ALA A 312 -5.76 -18.93 -7.91
CA ALA A 312 -4.71 -18.58 -8.87
C ALA A 312 -4.40 -17.09 -8.82
N TYR A 313 -5.45 -16.25 -8.76
CA TYR A 313 -5.31 -14.81 -8.56
C TYR A 313 -4.61 -14.48 -7.23
N TYR A 314 -5.06 -15.02 -6.10
CA TYR A 314 -4.49 -14.75 -4.79
C TYR A 314 -3.01 -15.12 -4.70
N ARG A 315 -2.60 -16.24 -5.29
CA ARG A 315 -1.20 -16.67 -5.31
C ARG A 315 -0.31 -15.86 -6.26
N ASP A 316 -0.85 -15.18 -7.25
CA ASP A 316 -0.08 -14.26 -8.10
C ASP A 316 -0.03 -12.84 -7.50
N ALA A 317 -1.10 -12.43 -6.82
CA ALA A 317 -1.23 -11.09 -6.27
C ALA A 317 -0.74 -10.92 -4.84
N SER A 318 -0.44 -12.01 -4.12
CA SER A 318 0.23 -11.96 -2.81
C SER A 318 1.59 -11.27 -2.91
N SER A 319 1.99 -10.59 -1.83
CA SER A 319 3.23 -9.81 -1.75
C SER A 319 4.32 -10.42 -0.86
N ALA A 320 4.08 -11.60 -0.30
CA ALA A 320 5.06 -12.31 0.52
C ALA A 320 6.38 -12.57 -0.21
N ASP A 321 6.33 -13.08 -1.45
CA ASP A 321 7.54 -13.38 -2.25
C ASP A 321 8.33 -12.08 -2.57
N SER A 322 7.59 -10.99 -2.80
CA SER A 322 8.13 -9.68 -3.11
C SER A 322 9.05 -9.12 -2.04
N VAL A 323 8.85 -9.51 -0.78
CA VAL A 323 9.71 -9.11 0.35
C VAL A 323 11.16 -9.41 0.06
N THR A 324 11.50 -10.54 -0.54
CA THR A 324 12.91 -10.93 -0.77
C THR A 324 13.62 -10.08 -1.84
N SER A 325 12.87 -9.30 -2.61
CA SER A 325 13.37 -8.47 -3.72
C SER A 325 13.42 -6.98 -3.41
N ILE A 326 12.87 -6.55 -2.28
CA ILE A 326 12.90 -5.13 -1.87
C ILE A 326 14.34 -4.68 -1.63
N ARG A 327 14.73 -3.52 -2.18
CA ARG A 327 16.09 -2.95 -2.09
C ARG A 327 16.12 -1.50 -1.59
N ILE A 328 15.04 -1.05 -0.96
CA ILE A 328 14.97 0.26 -0.30
C ILE A 328 14.51 0.11 1.15
N PRO A 329 14.89 1.02 2.07
CA PRO A 329 14.37 1.05 3.43
C PRO A 329 12.84 0.95 3.48
N THR A 330 12.34 -0.16 4.03
CA THR A 330 10.89 -0.42 4.11
C THR A 330 10.50 -0.77 5.54
N PHE A 331 9.54 -0.02 6.08
CA PHE A 331 9.03 -0.20 7.42
C PHE A 331 7.60 -0.76 7.39
N ALA A 332 7.43 -1.99 7.86
CA ALA A 332 6.13 -2.63 7.95
C ALA A 332 5.54 -2.49 9.37
N ILE A 333 4.26 -2.15 9.46
CA ILE A 333 3.52 -2.04 10.74
C ILE A 333 2.33 -2.99 10.70
N HIS A 334 2.26 -3.92 11.65
CA HIS A 334 1.30 -5.02 11.67
C HIS A 334 0.75 -5.29 13.08
N ALA A 335 -0.52 -5.65 13.19
CA ALA A 335 -1.13 -6.09 14.45
C ALA A 335 -1.34 -7.59 14.39
N GLU A 336 -0.83 -8.31 15.39
CA GLU A 336 -0.92 -9.78 15.48
C GLU A 336 -2.38 -10.27 15.64
N ASP A 337 -3.29 -9.36 16.05
CA ASP A 337 -4.73 -9.63 16.17
C ASP A 337 -5.59 -9.04 15.04
N ASP A 338 -4.98 -8.64 13.92
CA ASP A 338 -5.69 -8.11 12.75
C ASP A 338 -6.63 -9.19 12.16
N PRO A 339 -7.96 -8.97 12.15
CA PRO A 339 -8.91 -9.99 11.74
C PRO A 339 -9.05 -10.13 10.20
N ILE A 340 -8.37 -9.26 9.43
CA ILE A 340 -8.43 -9.23 7.97
C ILE A 340 -7.06 -9.62 7.39
N ALA A 341 -6.02 -8.89 7.76
CA ALA A 341 -4.64 -9.23 7.42
C ALA A 341 -4.07 -10.09 8.56
N VAL A 342 -4.50 -11.35 8.62
CA VAL A 342 -4.15 -12.24 9.74
C VAL A 342 -2.64 -12.48 9.88
N ASP A 343 -2.18 -12.62 11.12
CA ASP A 343 -0.76 -12.85 11.47
C ASP A 343 -0.20 -14.13 10.82
N GLU A 344 -1.04 -15.15 10.65
CA GLU A 344 -0.70 -16.40 9.96
C GLU A 344 -0.20 -16.20 8.51
N ALA A 345 -0.56 -15.07 7.89
CA ALA A 345 -0.17 -14.74 6.53
C ALA A 345 1.21 -14.04 6.45
N VAL A 346 1.75 -13.58 7.58
CA VAL A 346 2.95 -12.75 7.63
C VAL A 346 4.21 -13.56 7.24
N PRO A 347 5.05 -13.04 6.32
CA PRO A 347 6.26 -13.72 5.84
C PRO A 347 7.45 -13.41 6.77
N TYR A 348 7.35 -13.83 8.04
CA TYR A 348 8.36 -13.53 9.07
C TYR A 348 9.77 -14.00 8.68
N GLU A 349 9.87 -15.16 8.04
CA GLU A 349 11.17 -15.74 7.70
C GLU A 349 11.80 -15.02 6.51
N GLU A 350 11.01 -14.62 5.51
CA GLU A 350 11.46 -13.80 4.39
C GLU A 350 11.90 -12.40 4.86
N ILE A 351 11.18 -11.78 5.80
CA ILE A 351 11.57 -10.52 6.44
C ILE A 351 12.91 -10.66 7.16
N LYS A 352 13.15 -11.78 7.87
CA LYS A 352 14.44 -12.06 8.52
C LYS A 352 15.59 -12.30 7.54
N GLN A 353 15.32 -12.54 6.26
CA GLN A 353 16.37 -12.64 5.25
C GLN A 353 16.68 -11.32 4.54
N ASN A 354 15.75 -10.36 4.51
CA ASN A 354 15.97 -9.09 3.79
C ASN A 354 16.52 -7.98 4.71
N PRO A 355 17.74 -7.45 4.46
CA PRO A 355 18.30 -6.35 5.26
C PRO A 355 17.63 -4.98 5.05
N TYR A 356 16.78 -4.83 4.03
CA TYR A 356 16.06 -3.59 3.68
C TYR A 356 14.68 -3.49 4.32
N VAL A 357 14.19 -4.55 4.97
CA VAL A 357 12.83 -4.62 5.52
C VAL A 357 12.89 -4.81 7.03
N VAL A 358 12.16 -3.97 7.76
CA VAL A 358 11.94 -4.11 9.19
C VAL A 358 10.44 -4.11 9.44
N MET A 359 9.95 -5.08 10.20
CA MET A 359 8.56 -5.11 10.63
C MET A 359 8.44 -4.85 12.12
N CYS A 360 7.57 -3.92 12.49
CA CYS A 360 7.04 -3.73 13.83
C CYS A 360 5.70 -4.47 13.93
N SER A 361 5.62 -5.47 14.82
CA SER A 361 4.35 -6.11 15.19
C SER A 361 3.88 -5.63 16.56
N THR A 362 2.57 -5.41 16.70
CA THR A 362 1.93 -5.17 18.00
C THR A 362 1.02 -6.33 18.36
N SER A 363 0.97 -6.72 19.63
CA SER A 363 0.09 -7.81 20.08
C SER A 363 -1.40 -7.51 19.89
N THR A 364 -1.76 -6.23 19.79
CA THR A 364 -3.10 -5.78 19.47
C THR A 364 -3.08 -4.51 18.64
N GLY A 365 -4.14 -4.28 17.86
CA GLY A 365 -4.35 -3.08 17.08
C GLY A 365 -5.50 -3.18 16.08
N GLY A 366 -5.89 -4.39 15.68
CA GLY A 366 -6.90 -4.62 14.64
C GLY A 366 -6.49 -4.09 13.26
N HIS A 367 -7.40 -4.16 12.28
CA HIS A 367 -7.11 -3.79 10.90
C HIS A 367 -7.10 -2.27 10.70
N LEU A 368 -5.93 -1.69 10.45
CA LEU A 368 -5.72 -0.24 10.27
C LEU A 368 -6.18 0.61 11.45
N SER A 369 -6.44 0.05 12.64
CA SER A 369 -7.15 0.75 13.71
C SER A 369 -6.24 1.40 14.72
N TRP A 370 -5.57 0.62 15.58
CA TRP A 370 -4.69 1.10 16.65
C TRP A 370 -5.22 2.31 17.42
N PHE A 371 -6.52 2.31 17.72
CA PHE A 371 -7.18 3.48 18.31
C PHE A 371 -6.64 3.75 19.71
N GLU A 372 -6.18 4.98 19.93
CA GLU A 372 -5.80 5.51 21.23
C GLU A 372 -7.02 6.18 21.89
N VAL A 373 -6.89 6.50 23.18
CA VAL A 373 -7.85 7.38 23.85
C VAL A 373 -7.84 8.74 23.13
N GLY A 374 -9.01 9.24 22.75
CA GLY A 374 -9.16 10.47 21.94
C GLY A 374 -9.35 10.23 20.44
N GLY A 375 -9.25 8.98 19.97
CA GLY A 375 -9.64 8.59 18.60
C GLY A 375 -8.53 8.72 17.55
N THR A 376 -7.32 9.12 17.92
CA THR A 376 -6.13 9.01 17.07
C THR A 376 -5.74 7.54 16.87
N ARG A 377 -4.90 7.28 15.87
CA ARG A 377 -4.44 5.93 15.55
C ARG A 377 -2.94 5.84 15.80
N TRP A 378 -2.50 4.97 16.69
CA TRP A 378 -1.11 4.90 17.10
C TRP A 378 -0.16 4.65 15.93
N PHE A 379 -0.54 3.84 14.93
CA PHE A 379 0.33 3.51 13.79
C PHE A 379 0.80 4.74 12.99
N SER A 380 0.07 5.87 13.04
CA SER A 380 0.49 7.07 12.31
C SER A 380 1.78 7.64 12.87
N LYS A 381 2.03 7.52 14.19
CA LYS A 381 3.23 8.02 14.85
C LYS A 381 4.51 7.32 14.36
N PRO A 382 4.65 5.97 14.42
CA PRO A 382 5.82 5.29 13.87
C PRO A 382 6.01 5.53 12.39
N ALA A 383 4.92 5.59 11.60
CA ALA A 383 4.99 5.88 10.17
C ALA A 383 5.56 7.28 9.89
N VAL A 384 4.99 8.32 10.51
CA VAL A 384 5.40 9.71 10.35
C VAL A 384 6.83 9.91 10.86
N ASN A 385 7.16 9.39 12.04
CA ASN A 385 8.50 9.48 12.61
C ASN A 385 9.56 8.84 11.72
N PHE A 386 9.26 7.66 11.15
CA PHE A 386 10.16 7.00 10.22
C PHE A 386 10.37 7.83 8.95
N LEU A 387 9.29 8.29 8.32
CA LEU A 387 9.36 9.12 7.11
C LEU A 387 10.15 10.42 7.35
N GLN A 388 9.85 11.14 8.44
CA GLN A 388 10.57 12.35 8.88
C GLN A 388 12.08 12.10 9.01
N LYS A 389 12.46 11.02 9.72
CA LYS A 389 13.87 10.67 9.90
C LYS A 389 14.54 10.35 8.58
N MET A 390 13.90 9.54 7.74
CA MET A 390 14.44 9.16 6.43
C MET A 390 14.61 10.37 5.50
N ALA A 391 13.77 11.40 5.61
CA ALA A 391 13.87 12.61 4.80
C ALA A 391 14.87 13.64 5.32
N ARG A 392 15.07 13.73 6.63
CA ARG A 392 15.83 14.83 7.25
C ARG A 392 17.20 14.42 7.78
N GLU A 393 17.33 13.17 8.23
CA GLU A 393 18.52 12.71 8.94
C GLU A 393 19.39 11.78 8.09
N TYR A 394 18.80 11.02 7.18
CA TYR A 394 19.49 9.93 6.49
C TYR A 394 19.58 10.14 4.98
N GLU A 395 20.77 9.91 4.45
CA GLU A 395 20.98 9.78 3.01
C GLU A 395 20.58 8.37 2.59
N THR A 396 19.53 8.29 1.78
CA THR A 396 19.22 7.06 1.06
C THR A 396 20.10 7.04 -0.19
N ALA A 397 20.68 5.88 -0.52
CA ALA A 397 21.69 5.77 -1.55
C ALA A 397 21.17 6.25 -2.92
N ARG A 398 21.41 7.52 -3.22
CA ARG A 398 21.32 8.10 -4.56
C ARG A 398 22.50 9.03 -4.75
N LYS A 399 23.67 8.44 -4.99
CA LYS A 399 24.74 9.12 -5.74
C LYS A 399 25.35 8.24 -6.83
N ASP A 400 25.46 6.94 -6.63
CA ASP A 400 25.78 5.96 -7.67
C ASP A 400 25.04 4.67 -7.32
N GLY A 401 24.18 4.18 -8.22
CA GLY A 401 23.34 3.01 -7.94
C GLY A 401 24.19 1.80 -7.50
N PRO A 402 23.67 0.89 -6.65
CA PRO A 402 24.35 -0.37 -6.39
C PRO A 402 24.56 -1.10 -7.72
N THR A 403 25.81 -1.34 -8.11
CA THR A 403 26.19 -2.27 -9.19
C THR A 403 26.05 -3.74 -8.76
N GLY A 404 25.61 -3.99 -7.54
CA GLY A 404 25.36 -5.32 -7.01
C GLY A 404 23.96 -5.81 -7.35
N THR A 405 23.83 -6.43 -8.51
CA THR A 405 22.64 -7.21 -8.89
C THR A 405 22.22 -8.20 -7.79
N LEU A 406 20.97 -8.65 -7.82
CA LEU A 406 20.44 -9.84 -7.11
C LEU A 406 21.49 -10.96 -6.98
N SER A 407 22.31 -11.16 -8.03
CA SER A 407 23.34 -12.18 -8.07
C SER A 407 24.52 -11.98 -7.10
N GLU A 408 24.86 -10.78 -6.60
CA GLU A 408 26.00 -10.62 -5.68
C GLU A 408 25.65 -11.01 -4.24
N MET A 409 24.43 -10.71 -3.80
CA MET A 409 23.93 -11.15 -2.49
C MET A 409 23.55 -12.64 -2.49
N THR A 410 22.99 -13.18 -3.59
CA THR A 410 22.80 -14.63 -3.72
C THR A 410 24.14 -15.37 -3.86
N ARG A 411 25.18 -14.76 -4.45
CA ARG A 411 26.54 -15.35 -4.55
C ARG A 411 27.31 -15.37 -3.23
N THR A 412 27.04 -14.45 -2.31
CA THR A 412 27.69 -14.41 -0.98
C THR A 412 27.06 -15.37 0.02
N ALA A 413 25.90 -15.97 -0.29
CA ALA A 413 25.45 -17.22 0.32
C ALA A 413 26.24 -18.42 -0.24
N THR A 414 27.57 -18.31 -0.31
CA THR A 414 28.43 -19.49 -0.37
C THR A 414 28.26 -20.25 0.94
N SER A 415 27.70 -21.45 0.84
CA SER A 415 27.77 -22.41 1.93
C SER A 415 29.22 -22.51 2.44
N ASN A 416 29.40 -22.64 3.75
CA ASN A 416 30.71 -22.95 4.36
C ASN A 416 31.31 -24.27 3.82
N THR A 417 30.56 -25.02 3.02
CA THR A 417 30.96 -26.27 2.37
C THR A 417 31.55 -26.06 0.97
N GLY A 418 31.56 -24.82 0.44
CA GLY A 418 32.04 -24.52 -0.91
C GLY A 418 31.10 -24.99 -2.03
N PHE A 419 29.97 -25.64 -1.69
CA PHE A 419 28.96 -26.06 -2.64
C PHE A 419 28.18 -24.84 -3.15
N LYS A 420 28.21 -24.63 -4.47
CA LYS A 420 27.39 -23.64 -5.17
C LYS A 420 26.19 -24.36 -5.78
N SER A 421 24.99 -24.02 -5.34
CA SER A 421 23.76 -24.53 -5.94
C SER A 421 23.72 -24.17 -7.43
N PRO A 422 23.40 -25.12 -8.33
CA PRO A 422 23.16 -24.81 -9.74
C PRO A 422 21.79 -24.15 -9.97
N PHE A 423 20.91 -24.16 -8.96
CA PHE A 423 19.58 -23.58 -9.04
C PHE A 423 19.58 -22.11 -8.60
N VAL A 424 18.91 -21.26 -9.38
CA VAL A 424 18.70 -19.84 -9.09
C VAL A 424 17.25 -19.66 -8.61
N PHE A 425 17.09 -19.04 -7.45
CA PHE A 425 15.77 -18.62 -6.96
C PHE A 425 15.46 -17.23 -7.51
N GLU A 426 14.41 -17.14 -8.33
CA GLU A 426 13.89 -15.86 -8.83
C GLU A 426 12.69 -15.42 -7.98
N PRO A 427 12.85 -14.43 -7.10
CA PRO A 427 11.79 -14.03 -6.17
C PRO A 427 10.63 -13.29 -6.84
N MET A 428 10.87 -12.61 -7.96
CA MET A 428 9.85 -11.86 -8.70
C MET A 428 9.48 -12.56 -10.00
N ARG A 429 8.75 -13.67 -9.94
CA ARG A 429 8.19 -14.29 -11.13
C ARG A 429 6.73 -13.92 -11.29
N ARG A 430 6.43 -12.96 -12.18
CA ARG A 430 5.04 -12.68 -12.59
C ARG A 430 4.44 -13.95 -13.20
N LYS A 431 3.34 -14.45 -12.64
CA LYS A 431 2.59 -15.58 -13.22
C LYS A 431 1.64 -15.09 -14.30
N MET A 432 1.12 -13.85 -14.16
CA MET A 432 0.49 -13.14 -15.27
C MET A 432 1.53 -12.72 -16.30
N TYR A 433 1.65 -13.49 -17.38
CA TYR A 433 2.35 -13.07 -18.59
C TYR A 433 1.40 -12.23 -19.44
N LEU A 434 1.82 -11.02 -19.79
CA LEU A 434 1.11 -10.19 -20.76
C LEU A 434 1.74 -10.49 -22.12
N PRO A 435 1.05 -11.18 -23.03
CA PRO A 435 1.55 -11.38 -24.38
C PRO A 435 1.88 -10.02 -24.99
N GLU A 436 3.01 -9.92 -25.69
CA GLU A 436 3.19 -8.80 -26.61
C GLU A 436 1.97 -8.80 -27.54
N GLN A 437 1.26 -7.67 -27.60
CA GLN A 437 0.14 -7.54 -28.51
C GLN A 437 0.68 -7.84 -29.90
N SER A 438 0.35 -9.01 -30.44
CA SER A 438 0.54 -9.26 -31.86
C SER A 438 -0.34 -8.24 -32.55
N ILE A 439 0.27 -7.17 -33.06
CA ILE A 439 -0.38 -6.25 -33.98
C ILE A 439 -0.72 -7.12 -35.20
N LYS A 440 -1.93 -7.68 -35.22
CA LYS A 440 -2.53 -8.14 -36.46
C LYS A 440 -2.90 -6.86 -37.21
N ILE A 441 -1.95 -6.40 -38.01
CA ILE A 441 -2.28 -5.56 -39.15
C ILE A 441 -2.98 -6.52 -40.12
N ASP A 442 -4.30 -6.62 -39.99
CA ASP A 442 -5.10 -7.16 -41.09
C ASP A 442 -5.05 -6.10 -42.20
N ALA A 443 -4.37 -6.46 -43.28
CA ALA A 443 -4.23 -5.69 -44.51
C ALA A 443 -5.51 -5.73 -45.36
#